data_AF-A0A382PAV7-F1
#
_entry.id   AF-A0A382PAV7-F1
#
_cell.length_a   1.000
_cell.length_b   1.000
_cell.length_c   1.000
_cell.angle_alpha   90.00
_cell.angle_beta   90.00
_cell.angle_gamma   90.00
#
_symmetry.space_group_name_H-M   'P 1'
#
loop_
_entity.id
_entity.type
_entity.pdbx_description
1 polymer ?
#
loop_
_entity_poly.entity_id
_entity_poly.type
_entity_poly.pdbx_seq_one_letter_code
_entity_poly.pdbx_strand_id
1 'polypeptide(L)' 'MIAKDFLTGGDAAKKEEIKDIGLHKTQQTANVYRMLSHNDIPTSFIDIERPNTI' A
#
# COMPACT_ATOMS: atom_id res chain seq x y z
N MET A 1 -7.16 3.79 -4.73
CA MET A 1 -7.19 2.46 -4.08
C MET A 1 -7.13 2.60 -2.56
N ILE A 2 -7.98 1.88 -1.81
CA ILE A 2 -8.01 1.94 -0.34
C ILE A 2 -7.41 0.64 0.24
N ALA A 3 -6.36 0.77 1.04
CA ALA A 3 -5.77 -0.36 1.76
C ALA A 3 -6.59 -0.68 3.02
N LYS A 4 -6.90 -1.97 3.21
CA LYS A 4 -7.65 -2.49 4.36
C LYS A 4 -6.71 -3.07 5.40
N ASP A 5 -7.19 -3.17 6.62
CA ASP A 5 -6.46 -3.76 7.74
C ASP A 5 -6.48 -5.31 7.76
N PHE A 6 -6.63 -5.93 6.59
CA PHE A 6 -6.67 -7.39 6.46
C PHE A 6 -5.39 -7.91 5.80
N LEU A 7 -4.80 -8.92 6.41
CA LEU A 7 -3.75 -9.74 5.82
C LEU A 7 -4.32 -11.12 5.49
N THR A 8 -4.14 -11.55 4.24
CA THR A 8 -4.47 -12.91 3.82
C THR A 8 -3.19 -13.72 3.58
N GLY A 9 -3.26 -15.02 3.80
CA GLY A 9 -2.12 -15.94 3.63
C GLY A 9 -2.56 -17.34 3.22
N GLY A 10 -1.63 -18.10 2.66
CA GLY A 10 -1.90 -19.46 2.18
C GLY A 10 -2.96 -19.51 1.09
N ASP A 11 -2.81 -18.68 0.04
CA ASP A 11 -3.83 -18.55 -1.02
C ASP A 11 -5.22 -18.16 -0.48
N ALA A 12 -5.23 -17.18 0.43
CA ALA A 12 -6.41 -16.71 1.17
C ALA A 12 -7.07 -17.75 2.10
N ALA A 13 -6.46 -18.91 2.35
CA ALA A 13 -6.95 -19.88 3.33
C ALA A 13 -6.97 -19.33 4.77
N LYS A 14 -6.17 -18.31 5.06
CA LYS A 14 -6.18 -17.58 6.33
C LYS A 14 -6.38 -16.09 6.10
N LYS A 15 -7.09 -15.46 7.04
CA LYS A 15 -7.34 -14.03 7.10
C LYS A 15 -7.19 -13.55 8.54
N GLU A 16 -6.39 -12.51 8.74
CA GLU A 16 -6.25 -11.83 10.02
C GLU A 16 -6.51 -10.33 9.86
N GLU A 17 -7.11 -9.73 10.88
CA GLU A 17 -7.23 -8.28 10.99
C GLU A 17 -6.05 -7.77 11.82
N ILE A 18 -5.22 -6.93 11.21
CA ILE A 18 -4.05 -6.34 11.85
C ILE A 18 -4.27 -4.84 11.84
N LYS A 19 -4.56 -4.27 13.01
CA LYS A 19 -4.85 -2.85 13.16
C LYS A 19 -3.76 -1.99 12.51
N ASP A 20 -4.18 -1.00 11.72
CA ASP A 20 -3.36 0.00 11.05
C ASP A 20 -2.39 -0.56 9.98
N ILE A 21 -2.43 -1.85 9.62
CA ILE A 21 -1.56 -2.39 8.57
C ILE A 21 -1.83 -1.74 7.20
N GLY A 22 -3.06 -1.35 6.92
CA GLY A 22 -3.43 -0.65 5.70
C GLY A 22 -2.73 0.71 5.60
N LEU A 23 -2.72 1.49 6.69
CA LEU A 23 -2.00 2.75 6.81
C LEU A 23 -0.49 2.57 6.54
N HIS A 24 0.14 1.63 7.24
CA HIS A 24 1.57 1.39 7.10
C HIS A 24 1.95 0.95 5.68
N LYS A 25 1.17 0.05 5.07
CA LYS A 25 1.40 -0.41 3.69
C LYS A 25 1.22 0.70 2.67
N THR A 26 0.20 1.54 2.80
CA THR A 26 0.00 2.70 1.93
C THR A 26 1.20 3.65 1.99
N GLN A 27 1.68 3.99 3.18
CA GLN A 27 2.84 4.88 3.33
C GLN A 27 4.12 4.28 2.74
N GLN A 28 4.38 3.00 2.99
CA GLN A 28 5.54 2.29 2.42
C GLN A 28 5.48 2.25 0.90
N THR A 29 4.29 1.97 0.34
CA THR A 29 4.06 1.90 -1.10
C THR A 29 4.31 3.25 -1.77
N ALA A 30 3.78 4.34 -1.20
CA ALA A 30 4.02 5.68 -1.72
C ALA A 30 5.50 6.08 -1.68
N ASN A 31 6.24 5.71 -0.63
CA ASN A 31 7.68 5.95 -0.56
C ASN A 31 8.43 5.21 -1.69
N VAL A 32 8.07 3.96 -1.96
CA VAL A 32 8.65 3.18 -3.07
C VAL A 32 8.32 3.83 -4.41
N TYR A 33 7.07 4.24 -4.65
CA TYR A 33 6.70 4.91 -5.89
C TYR A 33 7.43 6.24 -6.11
N ARG A 34 7.60 7.06 -5.06
CA ARG A 34 8.41 8.29 -5.16
C ARG A 34 9.86 8.00 -5.52
N MET A 35 10.46 6.96 -4.94
CA MET A 35 11.80 6.51 -5.32
C MET A 35 11.86 6.04 -6.78
N LEU A 36 10.89 5.24 -7.24
CA LEU A 36 10.84 4.77 -8.63
C LEU A 36 10.73 5.95 -9.61
N SER A 37 9.84 6.91 -9.30
CA SER A 37 9.71 8.14 -10.08
C SER A 37 11.00 8.97 -10.08
N HIS A 38 11.73 9.03 -8.96
CA HIS A 38 13.03 9.71 -8.90
C HIS A 38 14.11 9.03 -9.76
N ASN A 39 13.97 7.73 -10.03
CA ASN A 39 14.86 6.96 -10.90
C ASN A 39 14.32 6.81 -12.33
N ASP A 40 13.39 7.68 -12.75
CA ASP A 40 12.77 7.67 -14.09
C ASP A 40 12.06 6.35 -14.46
N ILE A 41 11.62 5.58 -13.45
CA ILE A 41 10.83 4.36 -13.66
C ILE A 41 9.34 4.73 -13.62
N PRO A 42 8.60 4.58 -14.73
CA PRO A 42 7.19 4.94 -14.78
C PRO A 42 6.34 4.00 -13.92
N THR A 43 5.35 4.57 -13.23
CA THR A 43 4.42 3.83 -12.37
C THR A 43 3.00 4.41 -12.56
N SER A 44 1.99 3.67 -12.12
CA SER A 44 0.60 4.16 -12.13
C SER A 44 0.25 5.03 -10.91
N PHE A 45 1.22 5.32 -10.04
CA PHE A 45 1.00 6.10 -8.83
C PHE A 45 0.94 7.60 -9.14
N ILE A 46 -0.06 8.28 -8.57
CA ILE A 46 -0.26 9.73 -8.73
C ILE A 46 0.08 10.44 -7.42
N ASP A 47 -0.68 10.21 -6.34
CA ASP A 47 -0.43 10.76 -5.01
C ASP A 47 -1.17 9.99 -3.90
N ILE A 48 -0.96 10.36 -2.64
CA ILE A 48 -1.73 9.90 -1.48
C ILE A 48 -2.89 10.86 -1.23
N GLU A 49 -4.14 10.39 -1.36
CA GLU A 49 -5.33 11.21 -1.03
C GLU A 49 -5.62 11.25 0.48
N ARG A 50 -5.38 10.12 1.18
CA ARG A 50 -5.65 9.92 2.61
C ARG A 50 -4.63 8.94 3.20
N PRO A 51 -4.48 8.85 4.53
CA PRO A 51 -3.44 8.01 5.14
C PRO A 51 -3.42 6.53 4.68
N ASN A 52 -4.55 5.97 4.24
CA ASN A 52 -4.64 4.61 3.69
C ASN A 52 -5.15 4.57 2.23
N THR A 53 -5.14 5.70 1.50
CA THR A 53 -5.63 5.81 0.13
C THR A 53 -4.57 6.39 -0.79
N ILE A 54 -4.21 5.64 -1.83
CA ILE A 54 -3.41 6.09 -2.99
C ILE A 54 -4.24 6.11 -4.27
#